data_AF-A0A954JDD0-F1
#
_entry.id   AF-A0A954JDD0-F1
#
_cell.length_a   1.000
_cell.length_b   1.000
_cell.length_c   1.000
_cell.angle_alpha   90.00
_cell.angle_beta   90.00
_cell.angle_gamma   90.00
#
_symmetry.space_group_name_H-M   'P 1'
#
loop_
_entity.id
_entity.type
_entity.pdbx_description
1 polymer ?
#
loop_
_entity_poly.entity_id
_entity_poly.type
_entity_poly.pdbx_seq_one_letter_code
_entity_poly.pdbx_strand_id
1 'polypeptide(L)'
;MALTETDRQLISQCLAREPGAWEGLVDRFLGVFIHVIQHTAHAHSVAVRPADVEDLCSEIFVTLMANNFAVLRHFRGNSALATYLTVIARRIVVHSLSRRRKAEAMGHVIAGAPAG
;
A
#
# COMPACT_ATOMS: atom_id res chain seq x y z
N MET A 1 10.91 15.99 -9.66
CA MET A 1 11.73 14.91 -10.25
C MET A 1 10.82 14.11 -11.19
N ALA A 2 11.18 13.98 -12.47
CA ALA A 2 10.38 13.26 -13.46
C ALA A 2 10.56 11.73 -13.34
N LEU A 3 9.76 10.95 -14.07
CA LEU A 3 9.89 9.50 -14.20
C LEU A 3 11.30 9.12 -14.69
N THR A 4 11.99 8.20 -13.99
CA THR A 4 13.29 7.70 -14.43
C THR A 4 13.13 6.65 -15.52
N GLU A 5 14.14 6.48 -16.38
CA GLU A 5 14.10 5.45 -17.42
C GLU A 5 13.98 4.03 -16.82
N THR A 6 14.65 3.80 -15.68
CA THR A 6 14.52 2.55 -14.92
C THR A 6 13.08 2.28 -14.48
N ASP A 7 12.37 3.30 -13.95
CA ASP A 7 10.96 3.15 -13.57
C ASP A 7 10.07 2.84 -14.78
N ARG A 8 10.34 3.49 -15.93
CA ARG A 8 9.59 3.26 -17.18
C ARG A 8 9.75 1.82 -17.66
N GLN A 9 10.98 1.31 -17.70
CA GLN A 9 11.27 -0.07 -18.09
C GLN A 9 10.61 -1.06 -17.15
N LEU A 10 10.71 -0.84 -15.85
CA LEU A 10 10.10 -1.70 -14.84
C LEU A 10 8.57 -1.79 -14.98
N ILE A 11 7.89 -0.66 -15.21
CA ILE A 11 6.45 -0.66 -15.51
C ILE A 11 6.17 -1.45 -16.78
N SER A 12 6.91 -1.17 -17.86
CA SER A 12 6.70 -1.85 -19.15
C SER A 12 6.82 -3.37 -19.00
N GLN A 13 7.84 -3.85 -18.29
CA GLN A 13 8.06 -5.27 -18.03
C GLN A 13 6.95 -5.87 -17.16
N CYS A 14 6.50 -5.16 -16.11
CA CYS A 14 5.36 -5.61 -15.29
C CYS A 14 4.08 -5.76 -16.13
N LEU A 15 3.80 -4.78 -17.00
CA LEU A 15 2.62 -4.79 -17.86
C LEU A 15 2.69 -5.88 -18.94
N ALA A 16 3.90 -6.20 -19.42
CA ALA A 16 4.17 -7.32 -20.32
C ALA A 16 4.21 -8.69 -19.61
N ARG A 17 4.19 -8.71 -18.27
CA ARG A 17 4.33 -9.91 -17.44
C ARG A 17 5.63 -10.68 -17.69
N GLU A 18 6.69 -9.93 -17.94
CA GLU A 18 8.02 -10.51 -18.07
C GLU A 18 8.44 -11.23 -16.77
N PRO A 19 9.11 -12.40 -16.85
CA PRO A 19 9.62 -13.08 -15.68
C PRO A 19 10.54 -12.17 -14.85
N GLY A 20 10.35 -12.13 -13.52
CA GLY A 20 11.18 -11.31 -12.62
C GLY A 20 10.78 -9.84 -12.52
N ALA A 21 9.89 -9.34 -13.38
CA ALA A 21 9.53 -7.92 -13.40
C ALA A 21 8.78 -7.50 -12.12
N TRP A 22 7.91 -8.39 -11.63
CA TRP A 22 7.15 -8.14 -10.42
C TRP A 22 8.05 -8.12 -9.19
N GLU A 23 8.97 -9.07 -9.09
CA GLU A 23 9.99 -9.13 -8.03
C GLU A 23 10.83 -7.85 -8.02
N GLY A 24 11.25 -7.37 -9.20
CA GLY A 24 11.95 -6.09 -9.31
C GLY A 24 11.12 -4.88 -8.83
N LEU A 25 9.79 -4.91 -9.02
CA LEU A 25 8.89 -3.88 -8.47
C LEU A 25 8.79 -3.96 -6.95
N VAL A 26 8.68 -5.18 -6.41
CA VAL A 26 8.64 -5.43 -4.98
C VAL A 26 9.94 -4.95 -4.33
N ASP A 27 11.10 -5.37 -4.83
CA ASP A 27 12.42 -4.99 -4.30
C ASP A 27 12.63 -3.48 -4.30
N ARG A 28 12.18 -2.80 -5.37
CA ARG A 28 12.33 -1.35 -5.51
C ARG A 28 11.43 -0.57 -4.54
N PHE A 29 10.22 -1.04 -4.27
CA PHE A 29 9.20 -0.26 -3.55
C PHE A 29 8.86 -0.76 -2.16
N LEU A 30 9.30 -1.96 -1.75
CA LEU A 30 9.01 -2.51 -0.43
C LEU A 30 9.45 -1.57 0.70
N GLY A 31 10.71 -1.10 0.66
CA GLY A 31 11.21 -0.15 1.67
C GLY A 31 10.44 1.18 1.68
N VAL A 32 10.02 1.67 0.50
CA VAL A 32 9.20 2.88 0.38
C VAL A 32 7.84 2.67 1.03
N PHE A 33 7.19 1.54 0.79
CA PHE A 33 5.87 1.24 1.37
C PHE A 33 5.93 1.01 2.87
N ILE A 34 6.96 0.32 3.38
CA ILE A 34 7.18 0.19 4.82
C ILE A 34 7.30 1.58 5.46
N HIS A 35 8.09 2.48 4.87
CA HIS A 35 8.22 3.84 5.36
C HIS A 35 6.89 4.60 5.34
N VAL A 36 6.13 4.51 4.24
CA VAL A 36 4.81 5.17 4.11
C VAL A 36 3.82 4.64 5.14
N ILE A 37 3.80 3.32 5.40
CA ILE A 37 2.94 2.70 6.40
C ILE A 37 3.27 3.24 7.78
N GLN A 38 4.54 3.17 8.19
CA GLN A 38 4.99 3.62 9.52
C GLN A 38 4.74 5.12 9.72
N HIS A 39 5.08 5.93 8.74
CA HIS A 39 4.86 7.37 8.79
C HIS A 39 3.36 7.71 8.87
N THR A 40 2.53 7.02 8.09
CA THR A 40 1.07 7.23 8.13
C THR A 40 0.48 6.79 9.47
N ALA A 41 0.87 5.63 9.99
CA ALA A 41 0.43 5.16 11.30
C ALA A 41 0.80 6.14 12.42
N HIS A 42 2.05 6.63 12.41
CA HIS A 42 2.53 7.64 13.35
C HIS A 42 1.73 8.95 13.24
N ALA A 43 1.51 9.47 12.03
CA ALA A 43 0.74 10.69 11.79
C ALA A 43 -0.73 10.57 12.23
N HIS A 44 -1.26 9.35 12.29
CA HIS A 44 -2.60 9.06 12.79
C HIS A 44 -2.62 8.62 14.26
N SER A 45 -1.48 8.58 14.97
CA SER A 45 -1.36 8.08 16.34
C SER A 45 -1.91 6.65 16.50
N VAL A 46 -1.57 5.77 15.56
CA VAL A 46 -1.88 4.33 15.63
C VAL A 46 -0.58 3.56 15.82
N ALA A 47 -0.55 2.71 16.85
CA ALA A 47 0.52 1.73 16.99
C ALA A 47 0.30 0.61 15.96
N VAL A 48 1.34 0.27 15.21
CA VAL A 48 1.34 -0.84 14.26
C VAL A 48 2.42 -1.83 14.64
N ARG A 49 2.08 -3.12 14.68
CA ARG A 49 3.04 -4.20 14.93
C ARG A 49 3.70 -4.61 13.61
N PRO A 50 4.84 -5.32 13.64
CA PRO A 50 5.49 -5.82 12.42
C PRO A 50 4.55 -6.60 11.50
N ALA A 51 3.72 -7.50 12.05
CA ALA A 51 2.72 -8.24 11.28
C ALA A 51 1.69 -7.33 10.58
N ASP A 52 1.30 -6.22 11.22
CA ASP A 52 0.37 -5.27 10.62
C ASP A 52 1.03 -4.52 9.44
N VAL A 53 2.34 -4.29 9.51
CA VAL A 53 3.11 -3.69 8.41
C VAL A 53 3.20 -4.65 7.23
N GLU A 54 3.48 -5.93 7.49
CA GLU A 54 3.52 -6.99 6.46
C GLU A 54 2.16 -7.17 5.76
N ASP A 55 1.07 -7.17 6.52
CA ASP A 55 -0.30 -7.23 5.99
C ASP A 55 -0.61 -6.02 5.09
N LEU A 56 -0.24 -4.81 5.53
CA LEU A 56 -0.47 -3.59 4.77
C LEU A 56 0.38 -3.54 3.50
N CYS A 57 1.64 -3.98 3.56
CA CYS A 57 2.48 -4.13 2.37
C CYS A 57 1.82 -5.09 1.37
N SER A 58 1.32 -6.23 1.86
CA SER A 58 0.59 -7.21 1.04
C SER A 58 -0.66 -6.59 0.42
N GLU A 59 -1.47 -5.85 1.18
CA GLU A 59 -2.67 -5.15 0.69
C GLU A 59 -2.32 -4.15 -0.43
N ILE A 60 -1.22 -3.39 -0.27
CA ILE A 60 -0.72 -2.47 -1.30
C ILE A 60 -0.34 -3.24 -2.57
N PHE A 61 0.51 -4.26 -2.46
CA PHE A 61 1.00 -5.02 -3.61
C PHE A 61 -0.11 -5.79 -4.34
N VAL A 62 -1.04 -6.40 -3.61
CA VAL A 62 -2.24 -7.03 -4.19
C VAL A 62 -3.07 -5.99 -4.95
N THR A 63 -3.23 -4.79 -4.40
CA THR A 63 -3.92 -3.70 -5.09
C THR A 63 -3.20 -3.26 -6.36
N LEU A 64 -1.86 -3.27 -6.37
CA LEU A 64 -1.08 -2.95 -7.57
C LEU A 64 -1.24 -4.02 -8.67
N MET A 65 -1.35 -5.30 -8.32
CA MET A 65 -1.57 -6.40 -9.28
C MET A 65 -3.01 -6.49 -9.78
N ALA A 66 -3.97 -6.05 -8.97
CA ALA A 66 -5.39 -6.19 -9.25
C ALA A 66 -5.78 -5.62 -10.62
N ASN A 67 -6.78 -6.27 -11.24
CA ASN A 67 -7.33 -5.86 -12.53
C ASN A 67 -6.25 -5.72 -13.61
N ASN A 68 -5.31 -6.68 -13.68
CA ASN A 68 -4.18 -6.73 -14.62
C ASN A 68 -3.23 -5.52 -14.53
N PHE A 69 -2.80 -5.17 -13.31
CA PHE A 69 -1.99 -3.97 -13.05
C PHE A 69 -2.68 -2.65 -13.38
N ALA A 70 -3.98 -2.52 -13.08
CA ALA A 70 -4.74 -1.32 -13.41
C ALA A 70 -4.07 -0.05 -12.88
N VAL A 71 -3.56 -0.06 -11.65
CA VAL A 71 -2.87 1.09 -11.05
C VAL A 71 -1.68 1.55 -11.90
N LEU A 72 -0.85 0.62 -12.37
CA LEU A 72 0.32 0.90 -13.21
C LEU A 72 -0.10 1.34 -14.62
N ARG A 73 -1.13 0.73 -15.21
CA ARG A 73 -1.65 1.17 -16.53
C ARG A 73 -2.20 2.59 -16.53
N HIS A 74 -2.79 3.03 -15.42
CA HIS A 74 -3.34 4.39 -15.30
C HIS A 74 -2.26 5.44 -15.00
N PHE A 75 -1.02 5.03 -14.74
CA PHE A 75 0.06 5.97 -14.48
C PHE A 75 0.48 6.68 -15.78
N ARG A 76 0.29 8.00 -15.81
CA ARG A 76 0.53 8.83 -17.01
C ARG A 76 1.95 9.39 -17.14
N GLY A 77 2.83 9.14 -16.17
CA GLY A 77 4.20 9.69 -16.19
C GLY A 77 4.32 11.17 -15.84
N ASN A 78 3.24 11.83 -15.37
CA ASN A 78 3.25 13.25 -14.99
C ASN A 78 3.93 13.54 -13.64
N SER A 79 4.43 12.50 -12.96
CA SER A 79 5.20 12.58 -11.72
C SER A 79 6.24 11.46 -11.70
N ALA A 80 7.15 11.48 -10.71
CA ALA A 80 7.92 10.28 -10.40
C ALA A 80 6.98 9.12 -10.01
N LEU A 81 7.37 7.89 -10.34
CA LEU A 81 6.60 6.69 -10.00
C LEU A 81 6.44 6.54 -8.49
N ALA A 82 7.52 6.77 -7.74
CA ALA A 82 7.52 6.74 -6.28
C ALA A 82 6.45 7.68 -5.69
N THR A 83 6.35 8.91 -6.17
CA THR A 83 5.33 9.86 -5.72
C THR A 83 3.91 9.34 -5.95
N TYR A 84 3.64 8.80 -7.13
CA TYR A 84 2.32 8.26 -7.47
C TYR A 84 1.97 7.05 -6.58
N LEU A 85 2.89 6.09 -6.44
CA LEU A 85 2.68 4.90 -5.64
C LEU A 85 2.58 5.21 -4.14
N THR A 86 3.34 6.19 -3.63
CA THR A 86 3.20 6.67 -2.25
C THR A 86 1.80 7.22 -1.97
N VAL A 87 1.20 7.97 -2.90
CA VAL A 87 -0.17 8.48 -2.74
C VAL A 87 -1.18 7.34 -2.66
N ILE A 88 -1.03 6.32 -3.51
CA ILE A 88 -1.90 5.14 -3.51
C ILE A 88 -1.72 4.34 -2.22
N ALA A 89 -0.47 4.05 -1.83
CA ALA A 89 -0.14 3.34 -0.61
C ALA A 89 -0.73 4.06 0.63
N ARG A 90 -0.54 5.37 0.75
CA ARG A 90 -1.09 6.16 1.86
C ARG A 90 -2.62 6.06 1.92
N ARG A 91 -3.32 6.11 0.79
CA ARG A 91 -4.79 5.96 0.74
C ARG A 91 -5.24 4.59 1.25
N ILE A 92 -4.56 3.53 0.82
CA ILE A 92 -4.83 2.16 1.27
C ILE A 92 -4.62 2.06 2.79
N VAL A 93 -3.47 2.55 3.29
CA VAL A 93 -3.13 2.51 4.72
C VAL A 93 -4.14 3.30 5.55
N VAL A 94 -4.47 4.54 5.19
CA VAL A 94 -5.47 5.35 5.92
C VAL A 94 -6.83 4.64 5.97
N HIS A 95 -7.26 4.05 4.87
CA HIS A 95 -8.50 3.31 4.81
C HIS A 95 -8.46 2.06 5.72
N SER A 96 -7.38 1.29 5.66
CA SER A 96 -7.19 0.09 6.48
C SER A 96 -7.12 0.39 7.99
N LEU A 97 -6.37 1.43 8.39
CA LEU A 97 -6.32 1.91 9.79
C LEU A 97 -7.70 2.39 10.28
N SER A 98 -8.45 3.09 9.42
CA SER A 98 -9.80 3.55 9.75
C SER A 98 -10.78 2.38 9.94
N ARG A 99 -10.65 1.30 9.17
CA ARG A 99 -11.45 0.07 9.36
C ARG A 99 -11.09 -0.64 10.67
N ARG A 100 -9.80 -0.79 10.97
CA ARG A 100 -9.31 -1.44 12.20
C ARG A 100 -9.84 -0.73 13.46
N ARG A 101 -9.75 0.60 13.51
CA ARG A 101 -10.33 1.41 14.60
C ARG A 101 -11.83 1.19 14.81
N LYS A 102 -12.60 1.12 13.72
CA LYS A 102 -14.04 0.86 13.79
C LYS A 102 -14.32 -0.54 14.33
N ALA A 103 -13.56 -1.54 13.91
CA ALA A 103 -13.69 -2.91 14.39
C ALA A 103 -13.35 -3.02 15.89
N GLU A 104 -12.27 -2.37 16.34
CA GLU A 104 -11.89 -2.30 17.76
C GLU A 104 -12.99 -1.63 18.61
N ALA A 105 -13.51 -0.48 18.14
CA ALA A 105 -14.60 0.21 18.82
C ALA A 105 -15.86 -0.66 18.94
N MET A 106 -16.27 -1.34 17.86
CA MET A 106 -17.42 -2.24 17.89
C MET A 106 -17.18 -3.49 18.76
N GLY A 107 -15.96 -4.04 18.74
CA GLY A 107 -15.58 -5.17 19.60
C GLY A 107 -15.65 -4.83 21.09
N HIS A 108 -15.21 -3.63 21.48
CA HIS A 108 -15.38 -3.14 22.86
C HIS A 108 -16.84 -2.89 23.23
N VAL A 109 -17.69 -2.43 22.31
CA VAL A 109 -19.12 -2.19 22.58
C VAL A 109 -19.87 -3.51 22.81
N ILE A 110 -19.53 -4.58 22.08
CA ILE A 110 -20.16 -5.90 22.26
C ILE A 110 -19.72 -6.57 23.56
N ALA A 111 -18.46 -6.40 23.98
CA ALA A 111 -17.95 -6.96 25.24
C ALA A 111 -18.49 -6.26 26.50
N GLY A 112 -19.08 -5.06 26.37
CA GLY A 112 -19.60 -4.26 27.48
C GLY A 112 -21.12 -4.32 27.69
N ALA A 113 -21.86 -5.15 26.94
CA ALA A 113 -23.30 -5.26 27.12
C ALA A 113 -23.63 -6.07 28.40
N PRO A 114 -24.34 -5.51 29.41
CA PRO A 114 -24.77 -6.30 30.55
C PRO A 114 -25.79 -7.35 30.06
N ALA A 115 -25.50 -8.62 30.35
CA ALA A 115 -26.51 -9.67 30.28
C ALA A 115 -27.61 -9.31 31.29
N GLY A 116 -28.83 -9.09 30.78
CA GLY A 116 -30.01 -8.80 31.59
C GLY A 116 -30.40 -9.94 32.51
#